data_AF-A0A9D0TIR8-F1
#
_entry.id   AF-A0A9D0TIR8-F1
#
_cell.length_a   1.000
_cell.length_b   1.000
_cell.length_c   1.000
_cell.angle_alpha   90.00
_cell.angle_beta   90.00
_cell.angle_gamma   90.00
#
_symmetry.space_group_name_H-M   'P 1'
#
loop_
_entity.id
_entity.type
_entity.pdbx_description
1 polymer ?
#
loop_
_entity_poly.entity_id
_entity_poly.type
_entity_poly.pdbx_seq_one_letter_code
_entity_poly.pdbx_strand_id
1 'polypeptide(L)'
;MSETHYTVPKTLMVMPRTPLAINKNSLSPRWALPFLILFALVLQGCQPGDTPQQKNSSKKITMPKPAVSDFAPIQQHRIFFMHQSVGKNLMNGVGLLAQDVGVDIPLEQRDIPGLAAGFSSNGIIHAYGGKNQFPETKIQSFAEQLTMFPENGRPNVAIMKFCFIDFDTDTDVDGLFRQYTTMIDSLEKRYPDITFAHMTVPLMAFPRSLKARIKRLLGMSVWIDATNARREAFSQRIRNHYPANRVFDIARYESTHPDGVREKRNEHGETIYGLVPAYTHDGSHLNATGQRYVARGFLAFLHNLSTPSQSSDAGAQAN
;
A
#
# COMPACT_ATOMS: atom_id res chain seq x y z
N MET A 1 15.52 -30.47 49.99
CA MET A 1 15.67 -29.17 50.70
C MET A 1 15.74 -28.09 49.63
N SER A 2 14.82 -27.17 49.41
CA SER A 2 13.48 -26.86 49.92
C SER A 2 12.81 -26.07 48.80
N GLU A 3 11.63 -26.49 48.34
CA GLU A 3 10.79 -25.71 47.42
C GLU A 3 10.11 -24.59 48.20
N THR A 4 10.34 -23.34 47.82
CA THR A 4 9.66 -22.17 48.40
C THR A 4 8.40 -21.88 47.59
N HIS A 5 7.27 -22.38 48.09
CA HIS A 5 5.93 -22.01 47.66
C HIS A 5 5.64 -20.55 48.02
N TYR A 6 5.39 -19.73 47.00
CA TYR A 6 4.80 -18.40 47.14
C TYR A 6 3.26 -18.54 47.15
N THR A 7 2.65 -18.29 48.32
CA THR A 7 1.20 -18.16 48.49
C THR A 7 0.79 -16.69 48.49
N VAL A 8 -0.11 -16.31 47.58
CA VAL A 8 -0.73 -14.99 47.52
C VAL A 8 -2.04 -15.01 48.34
N PRO A 9 -2.22 -14.14 49.35
CA PRO A 9 -3.50 -14.05 50.05
C PRO A 9 -4.52 -13.25 49.22
N LYS A 10 -5.68 -13.89 48.94
CA LYS A 10 -6.90 -13.24 48.45
C LYS A 10 -7.57 -12.52 49.62
N THR A 11 -7.55 -11.19 49.61
CA THR A 11 -8.43 -10.37 50.45
C THR A 11 -9.39 -9.60 49.55
N LEU A 12 -10.63 -10.09 49.44
CA LEU A 12 -11.76 -9.34 48.91
C LEU A 12 -12.11 -8.24 49.93
N MET A 13 -11.86 -6.98 49.59
CA MET A 13 -12.39 -5.84 50.33
C MET A 13 -13.68 -5.40 49.65
N VAL A 14 -14.81 -5.81 50.23
CA VAL A 14 -16.15 -5.38 49.84
C VAL A 14 -16.36 -3.98 50.40
N MET A 15 -16.45 -2.97 49.53
CA MET A 15 -16.84 -1.61 49.93
C MET A 15 -18.37 -1.51 50.13
N PRO A 16 -18.85 -0.89 51.20
CA PRO A 16 -20.27 -0.65 51.39
C PRO A 16 -20.76 0.48 50.47
N ARG A 17 -21.82 0.19 49.69
CA ARG A 17 -22.58 1.18 48.92
C ARG A 17 -23.50 1.95 49.88
N THR A 18 -23.23 3.24 50.07
CA THR A 18 -24.18 4.19 50.67
C THR A 18 -25.23 4.59 49.63
N PRO A 19 -26.54 4.57 49.96
CA PRO A 19 -27.59 4.99 49.06
C PRO A 19 -27.74 6.52 49.09
N LEU A 20 -27.52 7.17 47.96
CA LEU A 20 -27.93 8.56 47.74
C LEU A 20 -29.43 8.61 47.49
N ALA A 21 -30.16 9.21 48.43
CA ALA A 21 -31.57 9.54 48.32
C ALA A 21 -31.77 10.60 47.23
N ILE A 22 -32.48 10.23 46.16
CA ILE A 22 -32.92 11.16 45.12
C ILE A 22 -34.27 11.73 45.56
N ASN A 23 -34.27 13.03 45.84
CA ASN A 23 -35.46 13.80 46.17
C ASN A 23 -36.37 13.91 44.93
N LYS A 24 -37.58 13.37 45.04
CA LYS A 24 -38.68 13.57 44.09
C LYS A 24 -39.41 14.83 44.53
N ASN A 25 -39.36 15.90 43.73
CA ASN A 25 -40.57 16.66 43.40
C ASN A 25 -40.33 17.73 42.32
N SER A 26 -41.34 17.78 41.44
CA SER A 26 -41.82 18.91 40.65
C SER A 26 -40.86 19.60 39.70
N LEU A 27 -41.06 19.41 38.39
CA LEU A 27 -41.70 20.44 37.55
C LEU A 27 -41.98 19.88 36.14
N SER A 28 -43.21 20.17 35.69
CA SER A 28 -43.93 19.65 34.52
C SER A 28 -43.44 20.18 33.16
N PRO A 29 -43.73 19.48 32.04
CA PRO A 29 -43.37 19.90 30.68
C PRO A 29 -44.43 20.83 30.10
N ARG A 30 -44.06 22.05 29.70
CA ARG A 30 -44.95 22.98 28.99
C ARG A 30 -44.20 23.85 27.99
N TRP A 31 -43.75 23.30 26.87
CA TRP A 31 -43.52 24.08 25.65
C TRP A 31 -43.86 23.20 24.44
N ALA A 32 -45.15 23.04 24.19
CA ALA A 32 -45.68 22.75 22.87
C ALA A 32 -46.04 24.09 22.24
N LEU A 33 -45.31 24.50 21.20
CA LEU A 33 -45.77 25.53 20.26
C LEU A 33 -45.86 24.89 18.87
N PRO A 34 -47.03 24.87 18.24
CA PRO A 34 -47.17 24.48 16.85
C PRO A 34 -46.89 25.71 15.97
N PHE A 35 -45.94 25.59 15.04
CA PHE A 35 -45.87 26.49 13.89
C PHE A 35 -46.12 25.68 12.63
N LEU A 36 -47.35 25.80 12.15
CA LEU A 36 -47.83 25.39 10.84
C LEU A 36 -48.36 26.67 10.17
N ILE A 37 -48.20 26.76 8.85
CA ILE A 37 -48.56 27.83 7.89
C ILE A 37 -47.29 28.51 7.33
N LEU A 38 -46.69 28.01 6.24
CA LEU A 38 -47.06 28.10 4.81
C LEU A 38 -46.60 29.42 4.17
N PHE A 39 -45.51 29.36 3.39
CA PHE A 39 -45.36 30.24 2.23
C PHE A 39 -44.86 29.42 1.04
N ALA A 40 -45.74 29.31 0.05
CA ALA A 40 -45.47 28.72 -1.24
C ALA A 40 -44.85 29.77 -2.18
N LEU A 41 -44.17 29.26 -3.21
CA LEU A 41 -43.89 29.92 -4.50
C LEU A 41 -42.88 31.07 -4.52
N VAL A 42 -41.62 30.71 -4.80
CA VAL A 42 -40.85 31.37 -5.88
C VAL A 42 -40.24 30.28 -6.76
N LEU A 43 -40.98 29.90 -7.81
CA LEU A 43 -40.43 29.22 -8.97
C LEU A 43 -39.82 30.30 -9.86
N GLN A 44 -38.50 30.49 -9.78
CA GLN A 44 -37.73 31.10 -10.85
C GLN A 44 -36.76 30.05 -11.37
N GLY A 45 -37.11 29.53 -12.55
CA GLY A 45 -36.30 28.59 -13.29
C GLY A 45 -35.03 29.27 -13.77
N CYS A 46 -33.89 28.78 -13.29
CA CYS A 46 -32.67 28.78 -14.09
C CYS A 46 -32.72 27.50 -14.94
N GLN A 47 -32.79 27.70 -16.25
CA GLN A 47 -32.61 26.63 -17.24
C GLN A 47 -31.26 25.94 -16.97
N PRO A 48 -31.22 24.60 -16.86
CA PRO A 48 -29.96 23.89 -16.97
C PRO A 48 -29.50 24.04 -18.43
N GLY A 49 -28.46 24.83 -18.66
CA GLY A 49 -27.76 24.81 -19.93
C GLY A 49 -27.22 23.40 -20.15
N ASP A 50 -27.62 22.79 -21.26
CA ASP A 50 -27.12 21.50 -21.73
C ASP A 50 -25.60 21.59 -21.90
N THR A 51 -24.88 21.18 -20.86
CA THR A 51 -23.46 20.92 -20.98
C THR A 51 -23.34 19.65 -21.82
N PRO A 52 -22.60 19.63 -22.94
CA PRO A 52 -22.46 18.42 -23.73
C PRO A 52 -21.81 17.36 -22.85
N GLN A 53 -22.61 16.42 -22.39
CA GLN A 53 -22.14 15.23 -21.70
C GLN A 53 -21.37 14.44 -22.76
N GLN A 54 -20.06 14.67 -22.84
CA GLN A 54 -19.15 13.80 -23.56
C GLN A 54 -19.36 12.40 -22.99
N LYS A 55 -20.09 11.58 -23.74
CA LYS A 55 -20.17 10.13 -23.56
C LYS A 55 -18.77 9.60 -23.88
N ASN A 56 -17.85 9.77 -22.95
CA ASN A 56 -16.66 8.93 -22.91
C ASN A 56 -17.17 7.53 -22.62
N SER A 57 -17.35 6.76 -23.68
CA SER A 57 -17.47 5.32 -23.64
C SER A 57 -16.23 4.82 -22.90
N SER A 58 -16.35 4.59 -21.60
CA SER A 58 -15.34 3.93 -20.80
C SER A 58 -15.22 2.53 -21.35
N LYS A 59 -14.24 2.34 -22.25
CA LYS A 59 -13.84 1.02 -22.71
C LYS A 59 -13.36 0.31 -21.46
N LYS A 60 -14.23 -0.53 -20.87
CA LYS A 60 -13.93 -1.35 -19.70
C LYS A 60 -12.60 -2.05 -19.99
N ILE A 61 -11.54 -1.67 -19.29
CA ILE A 61 -10.22 -2.28 -19.45
C ILE A 61 -10.32 -3.63 -18.74
N THR A 62 -10.90 -4.61 -19.44
CA THR A 62 -10.83 -5.99 -19.00
C THR A 62 -9.39 -6.42 -19.20
N MET A 63 -8.63 -6.47 -18.10
CA MET A 63 -7.27 -6.93 -18.13
C MET A 63 -7.27 -8.37 -18.71
N PRO A 64 -6.56 -8.67 -19.82
CA PRO A 64 -6.61 -9.97 -20.50
C PRO A 64 -6.22 -11.10 -19.55
N LYS A 65 -6.63 -12.36 -19.73
CA LYS A 65 -6.17 -13.43 -18.80
C LYS A 65 -4.62 -13.50 -18.78
N PRO A 66 -4.00 -13.83 -17.63
CA PRO A 66 -2.55 -14.08 -17.61
C PRO A 66 -2.21 -15.19 -18.61
N ALA A 67 -1.02 -15.12 -19.20
CA ALA A 67 -0.45 -16.15 -20.05
C ALA A 67 0.80 -16.74 -19.40
N VAL A 68 1.18 -17.96 -19.79
CA VAL A 68 2.42 -18.60 -19.31
C VAL A 68 3.65 -17.72 -19.56
N SER A 69 3.68 -16.99 -20.67
CA SER A 69 4.76 -16.06 -21.02
C SER A 69 4.94 -14.91 -20.02
N ASP A 70 3.90 -14.54 -19.26
CA ASP A 70 3.98 -13.44 -18.29
C ASP A 70 4.95 -13.76 -17.12
N PHE A 71 5.30 -15.05 -16.94
CA PHE A 71 6.17 -15.54 -15.88
C PHE A 71 7.63 -15.72 -16.30
N ALA A 72 7.95 -15.51 -17.59
CA ALA A 72 9.31 -15.63 -18.10
C ALA A 72 10.36 -14.82 -17.29
N PRO A 73 10.07 -13.59 -16.80
CA PRO A 73 11.04 -12.85 -15.99
C PRO A 73 11.42 -13.57 -14.69
N ILE A 74 10.49 -14.28 -14.04
CA ILE A 74 10.78 -15.03 -12.81
C ILE A 74 11.73 -16.20 -13.09
N GLN A 75 11.63 -16.81 -14.27
CA GLN A 75 12.50 -17.91 -14.70
C GLN A 75 13.88 -17.43 -15.18
N GLN A 76 14.05 -16.13 -15.41
CA GLN A 76 15.27 -15.54 -15.94
C GLN A 76 16.13 -14.84 -14.88
N HIS A 77 15.54 -14.49 -13.74
CA HIS A 77 16.21 -13.67 -12.71
C HIS A 77 16.22 -14.32 -11.35
N ARG A 78 17.21 -13.97 -10.56
CA ARG A 78 17.27 -14.24 -9.11
C ARG A 78 16.79 -13.00 -8.39
N ILE A 79 15.51 -12.97 -8.05
CA ILE A 79 14.83 -11.80 -7.50
C ILE A 79 14.73 -11.96 -5.99
N PHE A 80 15.39 -11.06 -5.25
CA PHE A 80 15.20 -10.95 -3.82
C PHE A 80 14.16 -9.87 -3.50
N PHE A 81 13.11 -10.23 -2.76
CA PHE A 81 12.05 -9.29 -2.34
C PHE A 81 11.91 -9.25 -0.82
N MET A 82 12.42 -8.18 -0.20
CA MET A 82 12.24 -7.93 1.23
C MET A 82 10.96 -7.12 1.47
N HIS A 83 10.06 -7.66 2.29
CA HIS A 83 8.78 -7.01 2.53
C HIS A 83 8.19 -7.34 3.91
N GLN A 84 6.96 -6.89 4.14
CA GLN A 84 6.04 -7.32 5.20
C GLN A 84 4.62 -7.37 4.61
N SER A 85 3.63 -7.81 5.38
CA SER A 85 2.17 -7.61 5.15
C SER A 85 1.76 -7.63 3.66
N VAL A 86 1.39 -6.50 3.03
CA VAL A 86 0.92 -6.40 1.63
C VAL A 86 1.88 -7.04 0.61
N GLY A 87 3.17 -7.13 0.92
CA GLY A 87 4.12 -7.86 0.06
C GLY A 87 3.83 -9.37 0.03
N LYS A 88 3.34 -9.96 1.13
CA LYS A 88 2.86 -11.34 1.14
C LYS A 88 1.59 -11.46 0.30
N ASN A 89 0.70 -10.47 0.34
CA ASN A 89 -0.47 -10.45 -0.54
C ASN A 89 -0.04 -10.40 -2.02
N LEU A 90 0.96 -9.60 -2.36
CA LEU A 90 1.52 -9.55 -3.71
C LEU A 90 2.06 -10.92 -4.14
N MET A 91 2.88 -11.57 -3.31
CA MET A 91 3.44 -12.90 -3.61
C MET A 91 2.35 -13.98 -3.72
N ASN A 92 1.33 -13.94 -2.86
CA ASN A 92 0.17 -14.81 -2.99
C ASN A 92 -0.54 -14.59 -4.34
N GLY A 93 -0.69 -13.33 -4.77
CA GLY A 93 -1.25 -12.99 -6.07
C GLY A 93 -0.44 -13.57 -7.23
N VAL A 94 0.90 -13.52 -7.16
CA VAL A 94 1.78 -14.14 -8.17
C VAL A 94 1.56 -15.65 -8.23
N GLY A 95 1.53 -16.33 -7.07
CA GLY A 95 1.26 -17.77 -7.01
C GLY A 95 -0.13 -18.16 -7.53
N LEU A 96 -1.16 -17.37 -7.22
CA LEU A 96 -2.52 -17.59 -7.73
C LEU A 96 -2.58 -17.48 -9.26
N LEU A 97 -1.90 -16.48 -9.85
CA LEU A 97 -1.87 -16.33 -11.31
C LEU A 97 -1.10 -17.47 -11.97
N ALA A 98 -0.02 -17.95 -11.36
CA ALA A 98 0.74 -19.09 -11.88
C ALA A 98 -0.11 -20.37 -11.90
N GLN A 99 -0.87 -20.61 -10.82
CA GLN A 99 -1.84 -21.69 -10.74
C GLN A 99 -2.96 -21.56 -11.79
N ASP A 100 -3.48 -20.35 -12.00
CA ASP A 100 -4.56 -20.08 -12.97
C ASP A 100 -4.15 -20.48 -14.42
N VAL A 101 -2.85 -20.50 -14.74
CA VAL A 101 -2.31 -20.89 -16.07
C VAL A 101 -1.52 -22.20 -16.06
N GLY A 102 -1.43 -22.89 -14.92
CA GLY A 102 -0.73 -24.17 -14.80
C GLY A 102 0.79 -24.10 -15.00
N VAL A 103 1.44 -22.97 -14.64
CA VAL A 103 2.90 -22.84 -14.68
C VAL A 103 3.48 -23.01 -13.27
N ASP A 104 4.57 -23.75 -13.17
CA ASP A 104 5.36 -23.81 -11.94
C ASP A 104 6.40 -22.69 -11.93
N ILE A 105 6.54 -22.00 -10.80
CA ILE A 105 7.47 -20.90 -10.61
C ILE A 105 8.24 -21.08 -9.30
N PRO A 106 9.57 -20.90 -9.31
CA PRO A 106 10.33 -20.91 -8.06
C PRO A 106 10.02 -19.64 -7.26
N LEU A 107 9.13 -19.77 -6.27
CA LEU A 107 8.69 -18.70 -5.38
C LEU A 107 8.82 -19.19 -3.92
N GLU A 108 9.88 -18.76 -3.25
CA GLU A 108 10.26 -19.26 -1.94
C GLU A 108 10.22 -18.17 -0.88
N GLN A 109 9.48 -18.41 0.20
CA GLN A 109 9.63 -17.59 1.41
C GLN A 109 10.75 -18.16 2.26
N ARG A 110 11.73 -17.33 2.64
CA ARG A 110 12.80 -17.73 3.56
C ARG A 110 12.84 -16.83 4.78
N ASP A 111 13.31 -17.40 5.89
CA ASP A 111 13.74 -16.61 7.03
C ASP A 111 15.15 -16.02 6.79
N ILE A 112 15.60 -15.13 7.67
CA ILE A 112 16.87 -14.44 7.50
C ILE A 112 18.06 -15.42 7.47
N PRO A 113 18.17 -16.40 8.39
CA PRO A 113 19.24 -17.40 8.30
C PRO A 113 19.21 -18.22 7.00
N GLY A 114 18.02 -18.54 6.48
CA GLY A 114 17.86 -19.28 5.22
C GLY A 114 18.36 -18.54 3.97
N LEU A 115 18.61 -17.23 4.04
CA LEU A 115 19.22 -16.47 2.94
C LEU A 115 20.68 -16.90 2.66
N ALA A 116 21.37 -17.44 3.67
CA ALA A 116 22.75 -17.92 3.53
C ALA A 116 22.91 -19.09 2.56
N ALA A 117 21.84 -19.83 2.27
CA ALA A 117 21.84 -20.86 1.24
C ALA A 117 21.89 -20.28 -0.19
N GLY A 118 21.54 -19.00 -0.36
CA GLY A 118 21.48 -18.33 -1.66
C GLY A 118 20.47 -18.92 -2.63
N PHE A 119 20.49 -18.44 -3.86
CA PHE A 119 19.70 -18.99 -4.96
C PHE A 119 20.40 -20.22 -5.54
N SER A 120 19.67 -21.34 -5.63
CA SER A 120 20.08 -22.55 -6.36
C SER A 120 19.62 -22.53 -7.83
N SER A 121 18.63 -21.68 -8.15
CA SER A 121 18.07 -21.48 -9.48
C SER A 121 17.47 -20.07 -9.57
N ASN A 122 17.02 -19.67 -10.77
CA ASN A 122 16.27 -18.43 -10.95
C ASN A 122 14.88 -18.55 -10.30
N GLY A 123 14.34 -17.42 -9.83
CA GLY A 123 13.10 -17.38 -9.10
C GLY A 123 12.99 -16.14 -8.23
N ILE A 124 11.98 -16.15 -7.35
CA ILE A 124 11.81 -15.17 -6.30
C ILE A 124 12.11 -15.82 -4.95
N ILE A 125 13.12 -15.32 -4.25
CA ILE A 125 13.23 -15.51 -2.80
C ILE A 125 12.68 -14.26 -2.14
N HIS A 126 11.73 -14.42 -1.23
CA HIS A 126 11.17 -13.31 -0.49
C HIS A 126 11.26 -13.55 1.01
N ALA A 127 11.52 -12.49 1.76
CA ALA A 127 11.75 -12.57 3.20
C ALA A 127 11.11 -11.39 3.92
N TYR A 128 10.82 -11.60 5.20
CA TYR A 128 10.44 -10.49 6.08
C TYR A 128 11.67 -9.72 6.55
N GLY A 129 11.53 -8.40 6.67
CA GLY A 129 12.60 -7.53 7.14
C GLY A 129 12.08 -6.29 7.86
N GLY A 130 12.84 -5.87 8.87
CA GLY A 130 12.52 -4.76 9.77
C GLY A 130 11.20 -4.91 10.53
N LYS A 131 10.82 -3.85 11.25
CA LYS A 131 9.63 -3.77 12.09
C LYS A 131 8.63 -2.75 11.52
N ASN A 132 7.34 -3.09 11.56
CA ASN A 132 6.28 -2.16 11.17
C ASN A 132 6.27 -0.92 12.08
N GLN A 133 5.98 0.25 11.52
CA GLN A 133 6.02 1.57 12.19
C GLN A 133 7.45 2.10 12.44
N PHE A 134 8.49 1.33 12.09
CA PHE A 134 9.90 1.70 12.24
C PHE A 134 10.60 1.57 10.88
N PRO A 135 10.27 2.43 9.88
CA PRO A 135 10.75 2.28 8.51
C PRO A 135 12.28 2.22 8.39
N GLU A 136 13.02 2.91 9.25
CA GLU A 136 14.48 2.87 9.33
C GLU A 136 15.01 1.45 9.56
N THR A 137 14.31 0.65 10.37
CA THR A 137 14.70 -0.76 10.61
C THR A 137 14.51 -1.63 9.37
N LYS A 138 13.64 -1.25 8.42
CA LYS A 138 13.47 -1.94 7.13
C LYS A 138 14.61 -1.60 6.18
N ILE A 139 15.04 -0.34 6.16
CA ILE A 139 16.22 0.11 5.40
C ILE A 139 17.46 -0.67 5.88
N GLN A 140 17.68 -0.70 7.18
CA GLN A 140 18.79 -1.45 7.79
C GLN A 140 18.70 -2.95 7.45
N SER A 141 17.54 -3.56 7.69
CA SER A 141 17.36 -5.00 7.49
C SER A 141 17.55 -5.40 6.03
N PHE A 142 17.15 -4.59 5.06
CA PHE A 142 17.38 -4.88 3.64
C PHE A 142 18.87 -4.92 3.30
N ALA A 143 19.65 -3.94 3.76
CA ALA A 143 21.09 -3.91 3.56
C ALA A 143 21.79 -5.10 4.23
N GLU A 144 21.41 -5.44 5.47
CA GLU A 144 21.94 -6.60 6.21
C GLU A 144 21.61 -7.92 5.50
N GLN A 145 20.36 -8.10 5.06
CA GLN A 145 19.93 -9.34 4.39
C GLN A 145 20.68 -9.58 3.08
N LEU A 146 21.04 -8.53 2.34
CA LEU A 146 21.87 -8.67 1.14
C LEU A 146 23.28 -9.18 1.43
N THR A 147 23.83 -8.89 2.61
CA THR A 147 25.15 -9.44 3.02
C THR A 147 25.09 -10.93 3.37
N MET A 148 23.89 -11.47 3.64
CA MET A 148 23.73 -12.89 3.99
C MET A 148 23.85 -13.80 2.77
N PHE A 149 23.58 -13.30 1.56
CA PHE A 149 23.68 -14.11 0.36
C PHE A 149 25.15 -14.43 0.00
N PRO A 150 25.49 -15.71 -0.25
CA PRO A 150 26.82 -16.08 -0.72
C PRO A 150 27.03 -15.55 -2.13
N GLU A 151 28.27 -15.23 -2.50
CA GLU A 151 28.62 -14.58 -3.78
C GLU A 151 28.01 -15.28 -5.01
N ASN A 152 28.18 -16.59 -5.12
CA ASN A 152 27.64 -17.39 -6.24
C ASN A 152 26.12 -17.62 -6.18
N GLY A 153 25.47 -17.23 -5.08
CA GLY A 153 24.03 -17.37 -4.86
C GLY A 153 23.33 -16.04 -4.62
N ARG A 154 23.93 -14.89 -4.98
CA ARG A 154 23.31 -13.56 -4.81
C ARG A 154 22.16 -13.33 -5.80
N PRO A 155 21.17 -12.50 -5.42
CA PRO A 155 20.18 -12.00 -6.37
C PRO A 155 20.86 -11.15 -7.46
N ASN A 156 20.25 -11.08 -8.65
CA ASN A 156 20.58 -10.08 -9.67
C ASN A 156 19.54 -8.96 -9.74
N VAL A 157 18.40 -9.12 -9.07
CA VAL A 157 17.40 -8.07 -8.83
C VAL A 157 17.05 -8.06 -7.35
N ALA A 158 17.09 -6.89 -6.71
CA ALA A 158 16.72 -6.73 -5.31
C ALA A 158 15.67 -5.63 -5.13
N ILE A 159 14.62 -5.94 -4.37
CA ILE A 159 13.48 -5.05 -4.15
C ILE A 159 13.20 -4.97 -2.66
N MET A 160 13.15 -3.75 -2.13
CA MET A 160 12.68 -3.47 -0.78
C MET A 160 11.31 -2.80 -0.85
N LYS A 161 10.42 -3.16 0.07
CA LYS A 161 9.11 -2.51 0.19
C LYS A 161 8.83 -2.00 1.61
N PHE A 162 8.43 -0.73 1.71
CA PHE A 162 7.73 -0.16 2.86
C PHE A 162 6.25 -0.56 2.92
N CYS A 163 5.64 -0.51 4.10
CA CYS A 163 4.23 -0.79 4.33
C CYS A 163 3.41 0.49 4.53
N PHE A 164 2.09 0.41 4.38
CA PHE A 164 1.21 1.54 4.67
C PHE A 164 1.36 2.01 6.13
N ILE A 165 1.56 1.08 7.06
CA ILE A 165 1.64 1.36 8.50
C ILE A 165 2.97 2.00 8.93
N ASP A 166 3.94 2.10 8.03
CA ASP A 166 5.22 2.76 8.30
C ASP A 166 5.14 4.29 8.18
N PHE A 167 3.99 4.80 7.74
CA PHE A 167 3.73 6.22 7.54
C PHE A 167 2.58 6.68 8.44
N ASP A 168 2.88 7.70 9.24
CA ASP A 168 1.92 8.46 10.06
C ASP A 168 1.89 9.92 9.56
N THR A 169 1.02 10.75 10.15
CA THR A 169 0.73 12.12 9.72
C THR A 169 1.91 13.08 9.89
N ASP A 170 2.83 12.76 10.80
CA ASP A 170 4.03 13.51 11.17
C ASP A 170 5.33 12.92 10.59
N THR A 171 5.24 11.87 9.77
CA THR A 171 6.42 11.27 9.12
C THR A 171 7.23 12.32 8.35
N ASP A 172 8.52 12.45 8.70
CA ASP A 172 9.51 13.19 7.91
C ASP A 172 9.81 12.44 6.61
N VAL A 173 9.01 12.71 5.59
CA VAL A 173 9.10 12.07 4.27
C VAL A 173 10.46 12.35 3.61
N ASP A 174 11.00 13.56 3.75
CA ASP A 174 12.27 13.94 3.15
C ASP A 174 13.44 13.25 3.85
N GLY A 175 13.44 13.21 5.19
CA GLY A 175 14.42 12.46 5.97
C GLY A 175 14.41 10.98 5.68
N LEU A 176 13.21 10.36 5.61
CA LEU A 176 13.10 8.95 5.28
C LEU A 176 13.55 8.66 3.85
N PHE A 177 13.21 9.53 2.89
CA PHE A 177 13.63 9.37 1.50
C PHE A 177 15.15 9.48 1.36
N ARG A 178 15.80 10.44 2.02
CA ARG A 178 17.27 10.56 2.04
C ARG A 178 17.95 9.33 2.62
N GLN A 179 17.41 8.75 3.70
CA GLN A 179 17.96 7.50 4.27
C GLN A 179 17.83 6.34 3.29
N TYR A 180 16.68 6.24 2.61
CA TYR A 180 16.45 5.21 1.59
C TYR A 180 17.44 5.33 0.43
N THR A 181 17.59 6.51 -0.17
CA THR A 181 18.51 6.72 -1.30
C THR A 181 19.96 6.52 -0.90
N THR A 182 20.37 6.99 0.29
CA THR A 182 21.73 6.77 0.82
C THR A 182 22.06 5.28 0.95
N MET A 183 21.09 4.49 1.41
CA MET A 183 21.24 3.03 1.49
C MET A 183 21.35 2.40 0.09
N ILE A 184 20.49 2.79 -0.85
CA ILE A 184 20.54 2.30 -2.24
C ILE A 184 21.88 2.65 -2.91
N ASP A 185 22.33 3.91 -2.84
CA ASP A 185 23.59 4.36 -3.44
C ASP A 185 24.79 3.57 -2.90
N SER A 186 24.77 3.25 -1.60
CA SER A 186 25.81 2.43 -0.96
C SER A 186 25.80 0.99 -1.47
N LEU A 187 24.60 0.40 -1.60
CA LEU A 187 24.45 -0.96 -2.11
C LEU A 187 24.78 -1.08 -3.60
N GLU A 188 24.41 -0.11 -4.44
CA GLU A 188 24.77 -0.09 -5.86
C GLU A 188 26.29 -0.04 -6.06
N LYS A 189 27.01 0.75 -5.25
CA LYS A 189 28.48 0.78 -5.27
C LYS A 189 29.09 -0.55 -4.83
N ARG A 190 28.48 -1.22 -3.84
CA ARG A 190 28.98 -2.47 -3.28
C ARG A 190 28.65 -3.69 -4.15
N TYR A 191 27.52 -3.67 -4.85
CA TYR A 191 26.99 -4.77 -5.62
C TYR A 191 26.58 -4.31 -7.03
N PRO A 192 27.55 -4.00 -7.91
CA PRO A 192 27.26 -3.42 -9.23
C PRO A 192 26.47 -4.35 -10.15
N ASP A 193 26.50 -5.67 -9.89
CA ASP A 193 25.76 -6.66 -10.68
C ASP A 193 24.30 -6.85 -10.23
N ILE A 194 23.87 -6.15 -9.16
CA ILE A 194 22.50 -6.18 -8.67
C ILE A 194 21.74 -4.98 -9.23
N THR A 195 20.65 -5.25 -9.94
CA THR A 195 19.68 -4.21 -10.28
C THR A 195 18.76 -3.98 -9.07
N PHE A 196 18.86 -2.79 -8.48
CA PHE A 196 17.93 -2.37 -7.44
C PHE A 196 16.66 -1.82 -8.10
N ALA A 197 15.54 -2.47 -7.80
CA ALA A 197 14.23 -2.05 -8.24
C ALA A 197 13.46 -1.46 -7.04
N HIS A 198 12.70 -0.42 -7.30
CA HIS A 198 12.05 0.42 -6.30
C HIS A 198 10.55 0.20 -6.32
N MET A 199 9.90 0.46 -5.18
CA MET A 199 8.47 0.31 -5.04
C MET A 199 7.88 1.54 -4.34
N THR A 200 6.75 2.03 -4.85
CA THR A 200 5.96 3.04 -4.13
C THR A 200 5.32 2.44 -2.87
N VAL A 201 4.70 3.27 -2.02
CA VAL A 201 4.12 2.79 -0.76
C VAL A 201 2.69 2.31 -0.97
N PRO A 202 2.27 1.14 -0.44
CA PRO A 202 0.87 0.74 -0.47
C PRO A 202 -0.05 1.74 0.23
N LEU A 203 -1.28 1.85 -0.26
CA LEU A 203 -2.29 2.79 0.19
C LEU A 203 -3.29 2.15 1.15
N MET A 204 -4.01 2.98 1.90
CA MET A 204 -5.22 2.57 2.63
C MET A 204 -6.47 3.09 1.94
N ALA A 205 -7.59 2.38 2.11
CA ALA A 205 -8.88 2.78 1.57
C ALA A 205 -9.46 3.95 2.37
N PHE A 206 -10.01 4.96 1.69
CA PHE A 206 -10.64 6.09 2.37
C PHE A 206 -11.82 5.63 3.22
N PRO A 207 -11.90 6.03 4.51
CA PRO A 207 -13.05 5.70 5.35
C PRO A 207 -14.34 6.25 4.76
N ARG A 208 -15.32 5.38 4.54
CA ARG A 208 -16.66 5.74 4.02
C ARG A 208 -17.71 5.94 5.12
N SER A 209 -17.31 5.89 6.39
CA SER A 209 -18.20 6.08 7.54
C SER A 209 -18.80 7.49 7.60
N LEU A 210 -20.01 7.62 8.16
CA LEU A 210 -20.68 8.91 8.32
C LEU A 210 -19.82 9.91 9.12
N LYS A 211 -19.13 9.44 10.16
CA LYS A 211 -18.18 10.24 10.94
C LYS A 211 -17.08 10.84 10.07
N ALA A 212 -16.49 10.04 9.17
CA ALA A 212 -15.45 10.53 8.26
C ALA A 212 -16.01 11.52 7.23
N ARG A 213 -17.23 11.32 6.74
CA ARG A 213 -17.92 12.26 5.84
C ARG A 213 -18.17 13.61 6.51
N ILE A 214 -18.66 13.61 7.76
CA ILE A 214 -18.90 14.84 8.53
C ILE A 214 -17.57 15.57 8.79
N LYS A 215 -16.52 14.85 9.19
CA LYS A 215 -15.19 15.46 9.39
C LYS A 215 -14.72 16.20 8.14
N ARG A 216 -14.77 15.55 6.97
CA ARG A 216 -14.38 16.16 5.70
C ARG A 216 -15.23 17.38 5.34
N LEU A 217 -16.55 17.30 5.55
CA LEU A 217 -17.45 18.43 5.29
C LEU A 217 -17.10 19.67 6.13
N LEU A 218 -16.64 19.44 7.36
CA LEU A 218 -16.19 20.49 8.27
C LEU A 218 -14.72 20.92 8.04
N GLY A 219 -14.10 20.47 6.94
CA GLY A 219 -12.68 20.76 6.65
C GLY A 219 -11.70 20.11 7.63
N MET A 220 -12.14 19.17 8.46
CA MET A 220 -11.27 18.46 9.40
C MET A 220 -10.59 17.28 8.72
N SER A 221 -9.29 17.13 8.97
CA SER A 221 -8.51 16.01 8.44
C SER A 221 -8.95 14.67 9.02
N VAL A 222 -8.94 13.64 8.17
CA VAL A 222 -9.14 12.23 8.53
C VAL A 222 -7.77 11.56 8.53
N TRP A 223 -7.42 10.83 9.59
CA TRP A 223 -6.09 10.23 9.75
C TRP A 223 -5.63 9.41 8.52
N ILE A 224 -6.52 8.63 7.90
CA ILE A 224 -6.18 7.90 6.66
C ILE A 224 -5.89 8.84 5.49
N ASP A 225 -6.62 9.94 5.36
CA ASP A 225 -6.43 10.92 4.29
C ASP A 225 -5.04 11.58 4.46
N ALA A 226 -4.71 12.03 5.68
CA ALA A 226 -3.40 12.62 6.00
C ALA A 226 -2.24 11.62 5.86
N THR A 227 -2.40 10.36 6.30
CA THR A 227 -1.34 9.35 6.13
C THR A 227 -1.17 8.92 4.67
N ASN A 228 -2.24 8.81 3.88
CA ASN A 228 -2.13 8.60 2.43
C ASN A 228 -1.43 9.78 1.74
N ALA A 229 -1.60 11.01 2.21
CA ALA A 229 -0.85 12.15 1.71
C ALA A 229 0.67 11.97 1.91
N ARG A 230 1.10 11.52 3.10
CA ARG A 230 2.52 11.21 3.36
C ARG A 230 3.06 10.07 2.49
N ARG A 231 2.27 9.02 2.29
CA ARG A 231 2.60 7.90 1.39
C ARG A 231 2.75 8.36 -0.05
N GLU A 232 1.86 9.22 -0.53
CA GLU A 232 1.94 9.78 -1.89
C GLU A 232 3.14 10.72 -2.02
N ALA A 233 3.44 11.55 -1.02
CA ALA A 233 4.61 12.41 -1.02
C ALA A 233 5.92 11.61 -1.12
N PHE A 234 6.04 10.48 -0.41
CA PHE A 234 7.18 9.57 -0.55
C PHE A 234 7.18 8.87 -1.91
N SER A 235 6.04 8.36 -2.36
CA SER A 235 5.90 7.67 -3.64
C SER A 235 6.24 8.57 -4.83
N GLN A 236 5.89 9.85 -4.75
CA GLN A 236 6.26 10.84 -5.76
C GLN A 236 7.77 11.05 -5.83
N ARG A 237 8.46 11.06 -4.69
CA ARG A 237 9.93 11.14 -4.65
C ARG A 237 10.58 9.92 -5.30
N ILE A 238 10.06 8.71 -5.03
CA ILE A 238 10.50 7.48 -5.70
C ILE A 238 10.32 7.60 -7.22
N ARG A 239 9.13 8.01 -7.69
CA ARG A 239 8.83 8.17 -9.12
C ARG A 239 9.71 9.22 -9.81
N ASN A 240 10.04 10.31 -9.11
CA ASN A 240 10.84 11.40 -9.68
C ASN A 240 12.33 11.08 -9.70
N HIS A 241 12.81 10.28 -8.76
CA HIS A 241 14.24 10.03 -8.59
C HIS A 241 14.75 8.86 -9.41
N TYR A 242 13.95 7.80 -9.56
CA TYR A 242 14.37 6.59 -10.26
C TYR A 242 13.71 6.48 -11.63
N PRO A 243 14.37 5.85 -12.62
CA PRO A 243 13.79 5.68 -13.94
C PRO A 243 12.54 4.80 -13.88
N ALA A 244 11.53 5.13 -14.68
CA ALA A 244 10.22 4.50 -14.61
C ALA A 244 10.24 2.96 -14.77
N ASN A 245 11.19 2.42 -15.56
CA ASN A 245 11.37 0.98 -15.74
C ASN A 245 11.97 0.26 -14.52
N ARG A 246 12.49 1.00 -13.53
CA ARG A 246 12.96 0.46 -12.24
C ARG A 246 11.98 0.70 -11.09
N VAL A 247 10.80 1.28 -11.34
CA VAL A 247 9.80 1.56 -10.28
C VAL A 247 8.54 0.73 -10.49
N PHE A 248 8.24 -0.16 -9.54
CA PHE A 248 6.92 -0.76 -9.42
C PHE A 248 5.98 0.16 -8.63
N ASP A 249 5.07 0.83 -9.34
CA ASP A 249 4.09 1.74 -8.76
C ASP A 249 2.87 0.99 -8.18
N ILE A 250 3.07 0.25 -7.09
CA ILE A 250 2.00 -0.44 -6.37
C ILE A 250 0.86 0.51 -5.97
N ALA A 251 1.16 1.77 -5.64
CA ALA A 251 0.16 2.76 -5.25
C ALA A 251 -0.78 3.10 -6.42
N ARG A 252 -0.24 3.16 -7.65
CA ARG A 252 -1.04 3.29 -8.87
C ARG A 252 -1.96 2.09 -9.06
N TYR A 253 -1.45 0.86 -8.96
CA TYR A 253 -2.30 -0.33 -9.10
C TYR A 253 -3.38 -0.38 -8.00
N GLU A 254 -3.02 -0.15 -6.75
CA GLU A 254 -3.99 -0.17 -5.64
C GLU A 254 -5.07 0.90 -5.77
N SER A 255 -4.77 2.04 -6.40
CA SER A 255 -5.74 3.11 -6.61
C SER A 255 -6.50 3.04 -7.92
N THR A 256 -6.17 2.14 -8.86
CA THR A 256 -6.80 2.14 -10.20
C THR A 256 -7.91 1.10 -10.28
N HIS A 257 -9.14 1.54 -10.52
CA HIS A 257 -10.30 0.68 -10.79
C HIS A 257 -10.17 -0.05 -12.15
N PRO A 258 -10.96 -1.10 -12.41
CA PRO A 258 -10.93 -1.82 -13.70
C PRO A 258 -11.30 -0.97 -14.93
N ASP A 259 -11.95 0.18 -14.74
CA ASP A 259 -12.25 1.15 -15.80
C ASP A 259 -11.12 2.17 -16.03
N GLY A 260 -10.01 2.06 -15.28
CA GLY A 260 -8.86 2.96 -15.35
C GLY A 260 -8.98 4.21 -14.47
N VAL A 261 -10.13 4.46 -13.84
CA VAL A 261 -10.31 5.61 -12.95
C VAL A 261 -9.56 5.37 -11.64
N ARG A 262 -8.90 6.40 -11.11
CA ARG A 262 -8.20 6.31 -9.82
C ARG A 262 -9.08 6.73 -8.64
N GLU A 263 -9.09 5.93 -7.57
CA GLU A 263 -9.64 6.29 -6.26
C GLU A 263 -8.79 7.40 -5.66
N LYS A 264 -9.33 8.62 -5.65
CA LYS A 264 -8.61 9.84 -5.24
C LYS A 264 -9.51 10.82 -4.49
N ARG A 265 -8.88 11.70 -3.72
CA ARG A 265 -9.51 12.85 -3.02
C ARG A 265 -8.57 14.04 -3.05
N ASN A 266 -9.09 15.22 -2.74
CA ASN A 266 -8.27 16.39 -2.45
C ASN A 266 -8.11 16.53 -0.93
N GLU A 267 -6.88 16.67 -0.46
CA GLU A 267 -6.52 16.93 0.94
C GLU A 267 -5.63 18.18 0.93
N HIS A 268 -6.07 19.27 1.58
CA HIS A 268 -5.35 20.55 1.61
C HIS A 268 -4.87 21.09 0.23
N GLY A 269 -5.65 20.86 -0.83
CA GLY A 269 -5.34 21.31 -2.19
C GLY A 269 -4.48 20.35 -3.00
N GLU A 270 -4.02 19.24 -2.40
CA GLU A 270 -3.26 18.20 -3.09
C GLU A 270 -4.15 17.00 -3.42
N THR A 271 -3.96 16.42 -4.61
CA THR A 271 -4.60 15.15 -4.96
C THR A 271 -3.89 14.00 -4.25
N ILE A 272 -4.63 13.29 -3.41
CA ILE A 272 -4.19 12.07 -2.73
C ILE A 272 -4.94 10.86 -3.28
N TYR A 273 -4.29 9.70 -3.23
CA TYR A 273 -4.85 8.44 -3.72
C TYR A 273 -5.18 7.50 -2.56
N GLY A 274 -6.17 6.62 -2.77
CA GLY A 274 -6.55 5.59 -1.81
C GLY A 274 -6.62 4.23 -2.47
N LEU A 275 -6.54 3.18 -1.65
CA LEU A 275 -6.78 1.81 -2.09
C LEU A 275 -8.25 1.67 -2.51
N VAL A 276 -8.47 1.11 -3.70
CA VAL A 276 -9.81 0.77 -4.20
C VAL A 276 -10.49 -0.17 -3.20
N PRO A 277 -11.67 0.18 -2.65
CA PRO A 277 -12.27 -0.62 -1.58
C PRO A 277 -12.63 -2.05 -1.98
N ALA A 278 -12.87 -2.30 -3.27
CA ALA A 278 -13.10 -3.65 -3.78
C ALA A 278 -11.86 -4.56 -3.74
N TYR A 279 -10.66 -4.00 -3.55
CA TYR A 279 -9.39 -4.74 -3.52
C TYR A 279 -8.95 -5.12 -2.11
N THR A 280 -9.71 -4.75 -1.07
CA THR A 280 -9.37 -5.01 0.33
C THR A 280 -10.54 -5.62 1.09
N HIS A 281 -10.23 -6.27 2.22
CA HIS A 281 -11.23 -6.80 3.14
C HIS A 281 -11.28 -6.03 4.47
N ASP A 282 -10.25 -5.25 4.80
CA ASP A 282 -10.13 -4.49 6.05
C ASP A 282 -9.78 -3.00 5.84
N GLY A 283 -9.63 -2.56 4.59
CA GLY A 283 -9.21 -1.20 4.25
C GLY A 283 -7.71 -1.05 4.01
N SER A 284 -6.91 -2.11 4.13
CA SER A 284 -5.44 -2.04 4.06
C SER A 284 -4.75 -3.27 3.45
N HIS A 285 -5.21 -4.48 3.72
CA HIS A 285 -4.68 -5.72 3.15
C HIS A 285 -5.46 -6.12 1.91
N LEU A 286 -4.75 -6.62 0.89
CA LEU A 286 -5.38 -7.00 -0.37
C LEU A 286 -6.18 -8.30 -0.21
N ASN A 287 -7.41 -8.31 -0.72
CA ASN A 287 -8.20 -9.52 -0.93
C ASN A 287 -7.78 -10.22 -2.24
N ALA A 288 -8.37 -11.37 -2.57
CA ALA A 288 -8.00 -12.15 -3.77
C ALA A 288 -8.08 -11.36 -5.09
N THR A 289 -9.04 -10.43 -5.21
CA THR A 289 -9.19 -9.55 -6.38
C THR A 289 -8.02 -8.57 -6.47
N GLY A 290 -7.72 -7.87 -5.37
CA GLY A 290 -6.59 -6.95 -5.28
C GLY A 290 -5.24 -7.64 -5.51
N GLN A 291 -5.05 -8.82 -4.91
CA GLN A 291 -3.85 -9.63 -5.06
C GLN A 291 -3.56 -9.96 -6.53
N ARG A 292 -4.55 -10.50 -7.25
CA ARG A 292 -4.40 -10.80 -8.68
C ARG A 292 -4.12 -9.54 -9.49
N TYR A 293 -4.84 -8.45 -9.24
CA TYR A 293 -4.67 -7.22 -10.02
C TYR A 293 -3.27 -6.61 -9.86
N VAL A 294 -2.80 -6.45 -8.61
CA VAL A 294 -1.48 -5.89 -8.34
C VAL A 294 -0.37 -6.85 -8.80
N ALA A 295 -0.53 -8.16 -8.60
CA ALA A 295 0.46 -9.16 -9.05
C ALA A 295 0.65 -9.17 -10.56
N ARG A 296 -0.41 -8.96 -11.35
CA ARG A 296 -0.28 -8.80 -12.79
C ARG A 296 0.54 -7.58 -13.18
N GLY A 297 0.31 -6.46 -12.48
CA GLY A 297 1.13 -5.27 -12.64
C GLY A 297 2.61 -5.54 -12.33
N PHE A 298 2.86 -6.35 -11.30
CA PHE A 298 4.21 -6.73 -10.90
C PHE A 298 4.90 -7.62 -11.94
N LEU A 299 4.20 -8.60 -12.52
CA LEU A 299 4.74 -9.41 -13.62
C LEU A 299 5.09 -8.55 -14.85
N ALA A 300 4.20 -7.63 -15.22
CA ALA A 300 4.47 -6.68 -16.31
C ALA A 300 5.67 -5.77 -16.00
N PHE A 301 5.83 -5.34 -14.74
CA PHE A 301 7.00 -4.61 -14.29
C PHE A 301 8.29 -5.43 -14.44
N LEU A 302 8.31 -6.69 -13.99
CA LEU A 302 9.48 -7.56 -14.11
C LEU A 302 9.87 -7.81 -15.58
N HIS A 303 8.88 -7.91 -16.47
CA HIS A 303 9.12 -8.02 -17.91
C HIS A 303 9.84 -6.79 -18.46
N ASN A 304 9.37 -5.59 -18.08
CA ASN A 304 9.99 -4.33 -18.51
C ASN A 304 11.36 -4.09 -17.88
N LEU A 305 11.60 -4.60 -16.67
CA LEU A 305 12.92 -4.57 -16.03
C LEU A 305 13.95 -5.42 -16.80
N SER A 306 13.48 -6.49 -17.44
CA SER A 306 14.31 -7.47 -18.16
C SER A 306 14.65 -7.06 -19.59
N THR A 307 13.91 -6.11 -20.15
CA THR A 307 14.09 -5.67 -21.54
C THR A 307 14.99 -4.44 -21.55
N PRO A 308 16.20 -4.48 -22.18
CA PRO A 308 16.98 -3.27 -22.40
C PRO A 308 16.11 -2.25 -23.13
N SER A 309 16.02 -1.03 -22.60
CA SER A 309 15.30 0.05 -23.27
C SER A 309 15.89 0.23 -24.66
N GLN A 310 15.18 -0.19 -25.70
CA GLN A 310 15.52 0.23 -27.05
C GLN A 310 15.34 1.73 -27.07
N SER A 311 16.47 2.46 -27.09
CA SER A 311 16.46 3.89 -27.33
C SER A 311 15.77 4.12 -28.67
N SER A 312 14.80 5.02 -28.66
CA SER A 312 14.24 5.63 -29.84
C SER A 312 15.30 6.50 -30.52
N ASP A 313 16.29 5.88 -31.15
CA ASP A 313 17.15 6.52 -32.16
C ASP A 313 16.55 6.22 -33.54
N ALA A 314 15.39 6.81 -33.78
CA ALA A 314 14.81 6.95 -35.11
C ALA A 314 14.58 8.44 -35.36
N GLY A 315 15.64 9.15 -35.70
CA GLY A 315 15.53 10.55 -36.10
C GLY A 315 16.82 11.36 -36.00
N ALA A 316 17.83 11.04 -36.81
CA ALA A 316 18.77 12.03 -37.37
C ALA A 316 19.81 11.35 -38.27
N GLN A 317 19.39 10.90 -39.46
CA GLN A 317 20.28 10.90 -40.62
C GLN A 317 19.54 11.56 -41.77
N ALA A 318 19.67 12.90 -41.81
CA ALA A 318 19.60 13.67 -43.02
C ALA A 318 21.01 14.25 -43.23
N ASN A 319 21.69 13.75 -44.27
CA ASN A 319 22.66 14.46 -45.10
C ASN A 319 22.81 13.65 -46.38
#